data_AF-A0A4D4MGC1-F1
#
_entry.id   AF-A0A4D4MGC1-F1
#
_cell.length_a   1.000
_cell.length_b   1.000
_cell.length_c   1.000
_cell.angle_alpha   90.00
_cell.angle_beta   90.00
_cell.angle_gamma   90.00
#
_symmetry.space_group_name_H-M   'P 1'
#
loop_
_entity.id
_entity.type
_entity.pdbx_description
1 polymer ?
#
loop_
_entity_poly.entity_id
_entity_poly.type
_entity_poly.pdbx_seq_one_letter_code
_entity_poly.pdbx_strand_id
1 'polypeptide(L)'
;MAQAVPVEEDQPLPGQTAGSRRGKAVARTSPSHTFEGIKEVGTFFWQDSDLKYRFCAGTVVPSPDKDLVLTAAHCFDSTDQQKKLVFVPKHHRADPKPYGLFPIKVGQIYADPRYLRKGGDHDYTDLDFALLKTEPRADGKAVQDVVGAIPIGYGTGFDHPKTRVIGYPWLPDDDGKYKPHQDPLDCTSPMKKFSTASSGDWKGGTFSQIDCEGYVRGTSGGPFIIGGDHPQVIGVTGGWQTGGHSDDTSYSSYFDSDLKRIYDAAVAGKMPAPVVLPAASTWKHAKKIASGYFALDGPVSDDRMDMFVLWSDGELTIYRGADKSLNYFDKEIRVQKPNKLWAEHAKQVVAGDFTGDNGSDLIVVWSDGEVTLYPSVDENGFHGEKQIVAPNATWKHAEAMTAGRYGGNKWQDDLVVRWSDGELTLYQNTGTSLGKEIKVVNPNKQWTHAVEIGSGDYTQNDTWDLVVRWSDGELTLYDDFTGTGDTWGEHKWKAPNDLWEHAMLITGGDFSDNPWPDDTLVRWSDGELSLYTEGNGSGIGKENALVKP
;
A
#
# COMPACT_ATOMS: atom_id res chain seq x y z
N MET A 1 -30.76 19.30 -8.85
CA MET A 1 -30.15 18.26 -9.70
C MET A 1 -29.46 18.99 -10.85
N ALA A 2 -28.15 19.14 -10.78
CA ALA A 2 -27.38 19.67 -11.90
C ALA A 2 -26.98 18.49 -12.80
N GLN A 3 -27.17 18.62 -14.11
CA GLN A 3 -26.71 17.64 -15.08
C GLN A 3 -25.18 17.65 -15.13
N ALA A 4 -24.57 16.48 -15.12
CA ALA A 4 -23.14 16.32 -15.37
C ALA A 4 -22.82 16.66 -16.83
N VAL A 5 -21.76 17.43 -17.04
CA VAL A 5 -21.15 17.65 -18.35
C VAL A 5 -20.02 16.62 -18.49
N PRO A 6 -19.94 15.85 -19.59
CA PRO A 6 -18.84 14.91 -19.81
C PRO A 6 -17.50 15.65 -19.87
N VAL A 7 -16.50 15.13 -19.18
CA VAL A 7 -15.10 15.57 -19.32
C VAL A 7 -14.41 14.63 -20.29
N GLU A 8 -13.59 15.17 -21.20
CA GLU A 8 -12.80 14.40 -22.17
C GLU A 8 -11.75 13.53 -21.46
N GLU A 9 -11.68 12.23 -21.80
CA GLU A 9 -10.52 11.37 -21.50
C GLU A 9 -9.29 11.83 -22.30
N ASP A 10 -8.16 11.88 -21.59
CA ASP A 10 -6.75 11.96 -22.04
C ASP A 10 -6.37 13.05 -23.07
N GLN A 11 -5.81 14.15 -22.56
CA GLN A 11 -4.83 14.95 -23.29
C GLN A 11 -3.42 14.41 -22.97
N PRO A 12 -2.62 13.96 -23.95
CA PRO A 12 -1.24 13.58 -23.73
C PRO A 12 -0.38 14.80 -23.36
N LEU A 13 0.60 14.59 -22.47
CA LEU A 13 1.64 15.55 -22.09
C LEU A 13 2.31 16.17 -23.33
N PRO A 14 2.62 17.49 -23.32
CA PRO A 14 3.21 18.16 -24.48
C PRO A 14 4.66 17.70 -24.70
N GLY A 15 4.90 16.92 -25.76
CA GLY A 15 6.27 16.55 -26.17
C GLY A 15 6.42 15.44 -27.21
N GLN A 16 5.38 14.67 -27.54
CA GLN A 16 5.51 13.58 -28.53
C GLN A 16 5.05 14.01 -29.93
N THR A 17 5.96 13.93 -30.89
CA THR A 17 5.75 14.25 -32.29
C THR A 17 4.77 13.28 -32.97
N ALA A 18 3.92 13.84 -33.83
CA ALA A 18 2.77 13.18 -34.45
C ALA A 18 3.17 12.01 -35.37
N GLY A 19 2.72 10.80 -35.01
CA GLY A 19 2.75 9.61 -35.87
C GLY A 19 1.36 9.00 -36.02
N SER A 20 0.79 9.07 -37.23
CA SER A 20 -0.24 8.20 -37.81
C SER A 20 -1.43 7.76 -36.92
N ARG A 21 -2.58 8.41 -37.14
CA ARG A 21 -3.91 8.02 -36.61
C ARG A 21 -4.23 6.54 -36.87
N ARG A 22 -4.07 5.69 -35.86
CA ARG A 22 -4.81 4.41 -35.74
C ARG A 22 -6.18 4.72 -35.12
N GLY A 23 -7.25 4.18 -35.71
CA GLY A 23 -8.63 4.41 -35.29
C GLY A 23 -8.84 4.03 -33.82
N LYS A 24 -9.61 4.86 -33.10
CA LYS A 24 -10.06 4.58 -31.73
C LYS A 24 -10.78 3.22 -31.73
N ALA A 25 -10.21 2.23 -31.04
CA ALA A 25 -10.93 1.00 -30.73
C ALA A 25 -12.04 1.38 -29.74
N VAL A 26 -13.30 1.21 -30.14
CA VAL A 26 -14.42 1.22 -29.19
C VAL A 26 -14.17 0.08 -28.21
N ALA A 27 -14.04 0.38 -26.91
CA ALA A 27 -13.94 -0.65 -25.88
C ALA A 27 -15.14 -1.59 -26.05
N ARG A 28 -14.87 -2.87 -26.33
CA ARG A 28 -15.91 -3.87 -26.50
C ARG A 28 -16.42 -4.27 -25.12
N THR A 29 -17.58 -3.77 -24.73
CA THR A 29 -18.35 -4.28 -23.58
C THR A 29 -18.77 -5.73 -23.85
N SER A 30 -18.72 -6.58 -22.83
CA SER A 30 -19.21 -7.95 -22.92
C SER A 30 -20.69 -7.99 -22.49
N PRO A 31 -21.58 -8.65 -23.25
CA PRO A 31 -22.98 -8.72 -22.88
C PRO A 31 -23.17 -9.56 -21.61
N SER A 32 -24.07 -9.12 -20.73
CA SER A 32 -24.52 -9.90 -19.58
C SER A 32 -25.82 -10.64 -19.90
N HIS A 33 -26.15 -11.64 -19.08
CA HIS A 33 -27.41 -12.37 -19.17
C HIS A 33 -27.91 -12.77 -17.78
N THR A 34 -29.22 -12.87 -17.63
CA THR A 34 -29.83 -13.38 -16.40
C THR A 34 -29.62 -14.90 -16.27
N PHE A 35 -29.39 -15.39 -15.06
CA PHE A 35 -29.29 -16.82 -14.76
C PHE A 35 -29.77 -17.13 -13.33
N GLU A 36 -29.81 -18.40 -12.93
CA GLU A 36 -30.35 -18.80 -11.61
C GLU A 36 -29.44 -18.50 -10.41
N GLY A 37 -28.23 -17.97 -10.60
CA GLY A 37 -27.25 -17.82 -9.53
C GLY A 37 -26.42 -19.08 -9.25
N ILE A 38 -25.34 -18.91 -8.49
CA ILE A 38 -24.56 -20.01 -7.89
C ILE A 38 -24.73 -19.99 -6.35
N LYS A 39 -24.54 -21.14 -5.71
CA LYS A 39 -24.85 -21.33 -4.28
C LYS A 39 -24.06 -20.40 -3.35
N GLU A 40 -22.80 -20.09 -3.69
CA GLU A 40 -21.89 -19.29 -2.87
C GLU A 40 -22.16 -17.79 -2.94
N VAL A 41 -22.92 -17.32 -3.93
CA VAL A 41 -23.11 -15.88 -4.22
C VAL A 41 -24.56 -15.49 -3.97
N GLY A 42 -24.78 -14.41 -3.25
CA GLY A 42 -26.11 -13.98 -2.82
C GLY A 42 -26.24 -12.46 -2.72
N THR A 43 -27.35 -12.04 -2.14
CA THR A 43 -27.68 -10.63 -1.89
C THR A 43 -28.19 -10.42 -0.46
N PHE A 44 -28.34 -9.18 -0.05
CA PHE A 44 -28.68 -8.81 1.32
C PHE A 44 -30.13 -8.33 1.44
N PHE A 45 -30.69 -8.50 2.63
CA PHE A 45 -32.00 -7.94 2.98
C PHE A 45 -31.93 -7.37 4.39
N TRP A 46 -32.85 -6.46 4.69
CA TRP A 46 -33.12 -6.09 6.06
C TRP A 46 -33.77 -7.25 6.80
N GLN A 47 -33.33 -7.51 8.02
CA GLN A 47 -34.01 -8.46 8.90
C GLN A 47 -35.20 -7.75 9.60
N ASP A 48 -36.17 -7.30 8.82
CA ASP A 48 -37.46 -6.76 9.27
C ASP A 48 -38.61 -7.73 8.94
N SER A 49 -39.85 -7.39 9.31
CA SER A 49 -41.02 -8.27 9.08
C SER A 49 -41.28 -8.56 7.61
N ASP A 50 -40.83 -7.69 6.72
CA ASP A 50 -41.13 -7.74 5.29
C ASP A 50 -39.93 -8.28 4.49
N LEU A 51 -38.81 -8.55 5.15
CA LEU A 51 -37.50 -8.84 4.54
C LEU A 51 -37.24 -7.89 3.37
N LYS A 52 -37.32 -6.59 3.65
CA LYS A 52 -37.16 -5.57 2.62
C LYS A 52 -35.76 -5.67 2.01
N TYR A 53 -35.68 -5.72 0.69
CA TYR A 53 -34.42 -5.80 -0.05
C TYR A 53 -33.44 -4.71 0.38
N ARG A 54 -32.20 -5.14 0.62
CA ARG A 54 -31.04 -4.27 0.75
C ARG A 54 -30.15 -4.57 -0.44
N PHE A 55 -30.04 -3.61 -1.35
CA PHE A 55 -29.17 -3.73 -2.52
C PHE A 55 -27.72 -4.06 -2.13
N CYS A 56 -26.96 -4.60 -3.10
CA CYS A 56 -25.63 -5.21 -2.99
C CYS A 56 -25.65 -6.74 -3.03
N ALA A 57 -24.53 -7.31 -3.44
CA ALA A 57 -24.24 -8.72 -3.54
C ALA A 57 -23.06 -9.09 -2.65
N GLY A 58 -22.89 -10.39 -2.40
CA GLY A 58 -21.76 -10.89 -1.63
C GLY A 58 -21.50 -12.35 -1.92
N THR A 59 -20.30 -12.80 -1.56
CA THR A 59 -19.80 -14.15 -1.82
C THR A 59 -19.31 -14.79 -0.53
N VAL A 60 -19.74 -16.01 -0.25
CA VAL A 60 -19.23 -16.78 0.89
C VAL A 60 -17.77 -17.14 0.64
N VAL A 61 -16.91 -16.77 1.58
CA VAL A 61 -15.46 -17.04 1.52
C VAL A 61 -15.03 -17.98 2.65
N PRO A 62 -14.01 -18.83 2.43
CA PRO A 62 -13.56 -19.75 3.46
C PRO A 62 -13.14 -19.02 4.74
N SER A 63 -13.57 -19.53 5.89
CA SER A 63 -13.17 -19.02 7.21
C SER A 63 -13.13 -20.14 8.24
N PRO A 64 -12.33 -20.02 9.32
CA PRO A 64 -12.28 -21.05 10.37
C PRO A 64 -13.65 -21.37 10.96
N ASP A 65 -14.47 -20.33 11.19
CA ASP A 65 -15.82 -20.44 11.74
C ASP A 65 -16.91 -20.64 10.68
N LYS A 66 -16.53 -20.71 9.39
CA LYS A 66 -17.42 -21.02 8.25
C LYS A 66 -18.56 -20.00 8.04
N ASP A 67 -18.32 -18.74 8.37
CA ASP A 67 -19.35 -17.73 8.56
C ASP A 67 -19.11 -16.40 7.83
N LEU A 68 -18.06 -16.28 7.01
CA LEU A 68 -17.71 -15.02 6.33
C LEU A 68 -18.30 -14.86 4.92
N VAL A 69 -18.76 -13.64 4.64
CA VAL A 69 -19.21 -13.16 3.32
C VAL A 69 -18.41 -11.93 2.91
N LEU A 70 -17.79 -11.96 1.73
CA LEU A 70 -17.08 -10.84 1.10
C LEU A 70 -18.02 -10.01 0.23
N THR A 71 -17.88 -8.68 0.29
CA THR A 71 -18.72 -7.70 -0.41
C THR A 71 -18.01 -6.34 -0.48
N ALA A 72 -18.67 -5.31 -1.03
CA ALA A 72 -18.15 -3.94 -1.09
C ALA A 72 -18.43 -3.17 0.21
N ALA A 73 -17.55 -2.25 0.60
CA ALA A 73 -17.68 -1.49 1.84
C ALA A 73 -18.73 -0.38 1.73
N HIS A 74 -18.85 0.30 0.58
CA HIS A 74 -19.82 1.38 0.38
C HIS A 74 -21.28 0.91 0.52
N CYS A 75 -21.52 -0.39 0.47
CA CYS A 75 -22.81 -1.00 0.74
C CYS A 75 -23.25 -0.83 2.20
N PHE A 76 -22.35 -0.54 3.13
CA PHE A 76 -22.61 -0.54 4.57
C PHE A 76 -22.01 0.71 5.23
N ASP A 77 -22.85 1.71 5.48
CA ASP A 77 -22.44 2.90 6.22
C ASP A 77 -22.43 2.65 7.74
N SER A 78 -21.99 3.66 8.51
CA SER A 78 -21.96 3.61 9.98
C SER A 78 -23.34 3.37 10.63
N THR A 79 -24.45 3.71 9.94
CA THR A 79 -25.81 3.43 10.42
C THR A 79 -26.21 1.97 10.17
N ASP A 80 -25.68 1.35 9.11
CA ASP A 80 -25.97 -0.03 8.75
C ASP A 80 -25.31 -1.03 9.69
N GLN A 81 -24.16 -0.67 10.27
CA GLN A 81 -23.54 -1.44 11.35
C GLN A 81 -24.47 -1.64 12.56
N GLN A 82 -25.47 -0.78 12.74
CA GLN A 82 -26.43 -0.81 13.85
C GLN A 82 -27.75 -1.49 13.51
N LYS A 83 -27.92 -1.95 12.26
CA LYS A 83 -29.15 -2.58 11.78
C LYS A 83 -28.96 -4.08 11.64
N LYS A 84 -30.07 -4.81 11.67
CA LYS A 84 -30.07 -6.26 11.46
C LYS A 84 -30.19 -6.56 9.98
N LEU A 85 -29.18 -7.24 9.44
CA LEU A 85 -29.11 -7.65 8.04
C LEU A 85 -29.25 -9.17 7.92
N VAL A 86 -29.54 -9.65 6.73
CA VAL A 86 -29.54 -11.07 6.41
C VAL A 86 -28.95 -11.28 5.02
N PHE A 87 -28.05 -12.26 4.91
CA PHE A 87 -27.52 -12.71 3.63
C PHE A 87 -28.37 -13.88 3.10
N VAL A 88 -28.65 -13.86 1.80
CA VAL A 88 -29.46 -14.86 1.10
C VAL A 88 -28.68 -15.41 -0.08
N PRO A 89 -28.04 -16.59 0.07
CA PRO A 89 -27.29 -17.22 -1.00
C PRO A 89 -28.18 -17.71 -2.13
N LYS A 90 -27.69 -17.61 -3.38
CA LYS A 90 -28.40 -17.98 -4.62
C LYS A 90 -29.82 -17.42 -4.67
N HIS A 91 -30.01 -16.16 -4.29
CA HIS A 91 -31.30 -15.51 -4.47
C HIS A 91 -31.66 -15.54 -5.98
N HIS A 92 -32.89 -15.84 -6.33
CA HIS A 92 -33.37 -15.69 -7.71
C HIS A 92 -34.89 -15.56 -7.74
N ARG A 93 -35.45 -15.29 -8.92
CA ARG A 93 -36.87 -14.96 -9.06
C ARG A 93 -37.81 -16.07 -8.62
N ALA A 94 -37.55 -17.29 -9.11
CA ALA A 94 -38.44 -18.43 -8.94
C ALA A 94 -38.38 -19.05 -7.54
N ASP A 95 -37.21 -19.02 -6.90
CA ASP A 95 -37.00 -19.41 -5.51
C ASP A 95 -36.12 -18.34 -4.84
N PRO A 96 -36.73 -17.38 -4.11
CA PRO A 96 -35.99 -16.26 -3.55
C PRO A 96 -35.01 -16.62 -2.42
N LYS A 97 -35.13 -17.80 -1.80
CA LYS A 97 -34.35 -18.17 -0.60
C LYS A 97 -34.01 -19.67 -0.61
N PRO A 98 -33.39 -20.20 -1.66
CA PRO A 98 -33.25 -21.65 -1.85
C PRO A 98 -32.40 -22.32 -0.75
N TYR A 99 -31.45 -21.57 -0.18
CA TYR A 99 -30.59 -22.02 0.92
C TYR A 99 -30.96 -21.42 2.28
N GLY A 100 -32.05 -20.66 2.34
CA GLY A 100 -32.52 -19.98 3.55
C GLY A 100 -31.81 -18.66 3.83
N LEU A 101 -31.87 -18.27 5.11
CA LEU A 101 -31.52 -16.93 5.60
C LEU A 101 -30.37 -17.04 6.60
N PHE A 102 -29.32 -16.24 6.41
CA PHE A 102 -28.15 -16.17 7.31
C PHE A 102 -28.07 -14.76 7.91
N PRO A 103 -28.57 -14.56 9.15
CA PRO A 103 -28.57 -13.25 9.78
C PRO A 103 -27.15 -12.71 9.96
N ILE A 104 -27.01 -11.39 10.03
CA ILE A 104 -25.75 -10.71 10.34
C ILE A 104 -26.02 -9.85 11.56
N LYS A 105 -25.32 -10.16 12.66
CA LYS A 105 -25.48 -9.44 13.92
C LYS A 105 -24.94 -8.02 13.79
N VAL A 106 -25.58 -7.09 14.49
CA VAL A 106 -25.09 -5.71 14.68
C VAL A 106 -23.63 -5.72 15.14
N GLY A 107 -22.81 -4.91 14.48
CA GLY A 107 -21.36 -4.83 14.73
C GLY A 107 -20.52 -5.98 14.15
N GLN A 108 -21.04 -6.76 13.20
CA GLN A 108 -20.32 -7.83 12.49
C GLN A 108 -20.03 -7.50 11.03
N ILE A 109 -19.86 -6.20 10.72
CA ILE A 109 -19.45 -5.69 9.42
C ILE A 109 -18.04 -5.13 9.59
N TYR A 110 -17.07 -5.76 8.95
CA TYR A 110 -15.65 -5.46 9.06
C TYR A 110 -15.21 -4.80 7.75
N ALA A 111 -14.91 -3.50 7.81
CA ALA A 111 -14.35 -2.71 6.71
C ALA A 111 -13.27 -1.78 7.27
N ASP A 112 -12.47 -1.17 6.39
CA ASP A 112 -11.40 -0.29 6.86
C ASP A 112 -12.00 0.95 7.54
N PRO A 113 -11.58 1.30 8.77
CA PRO A 113 -12.10 2.48 9.46
C PRO A 113 -11.85 3.79 8.69
N ARG A 114 -10.81 3.86 7.85
CA ARG A 114 -10.55 4.99 6.96
C ARG A 114 -11.64 5.15 5.91
N TYR A 115 -12.14 4.04 5.36
CA TYR A 115 -13.23 4.05 4.40
C TYR A 115 -14.56 4.47 5.04
N LEU A 116 -14.83 3.99 6.26
CA LEU A 116 -16.11 4.22 6.95
C LEU A 116 -16.26 5.63 7.54
N ARG A 117 -15.19 6.42 7.58
CA ARG A 117 -15.26 7.81 8.03
C ARG A 117 -16.04 8.67 7.02
N LYS A 118 -16.52 9.83 7.45
CA LYS A 118 -17.17 10.78 6.54
C LYS A 118 -16.19 11.19 5.41
N GLY A 119 -16.58 10.96 4.15
CA GLY A 119 -15.75 11.23 2.97
C GLY A 119 -14.73 10.13 2.64
N GLY A 120 -14.67 9.05 3.45
CA GLY A 120 -13.71 7.96 3.23
C GLY A 120 -13.96 7.16 1.93
N ASP A 121 -15.19 7.18 1.42
CA ASP A 121 -15.55 6.61 0.12
C ASP A 121 -14.86 7.32 -1.05
N HIS A 122 -14.55 8.60 -0.88
CA HIS A 122 -13.84 9.44 -1.85
C HIS A 122 -12.32 9.45 -1.62
N ASP A 123 -11.89 9.46 -0.35
CA ASP A 123 -10.47 9.56 0.04
C ASP A 123 -9.73 8.21 -0.04
N TYR A 124 -10.44 7.08 0.10
CA TYR A 124 -9.85 5.73 0.17
C TYR A 124 -10.55 4.78 -0.81
N THR A 125 -10.63 5.19 -2.07
CA THR A 125 -11.27 4.43 -3.14
C THR A 125 -10.69 3.03 -3.32
N ASP A 126 -9.45 2.78 -2.91
CA ASP A 126 -8.77 1.49 -2.94
C ASP A 126 -9.14 0.54 -1.78
N LEU A 127 -10.01 0.94 -0.85
CA LEU A 127 -10.42 0.16 0.33
C LEU A 127 -11.90 -0.25 0.35
N ASP A 128 -12.56 -0.27 -0.81
CA ASP A 128 -14.00 -0.54 -0.93
C ASP A 128 -14.31 -2.05 -0.90
N PHE A 129 -13.95 -2.70 0.20
CA PHE A 129 -14.29 -4.09 0.48
C PHE A 129 -14.61 -4.28 1.96
N ALA A 130 -15.53 -5.19 2.24
CA ALA A 130 -15.95 -5.55 3.58
C ALA A 130 -16.16 -7.05 3.73
N LEU A 131 -15.93 -7.55 4.93
CA LEU A 131 -16.27 -8.89 5.37
C LEU A 131 -17.42 -8.80 6.36
N LEU A 132 -18.46 -9.62 6.17
CA LEU A 132 -19.59 -9.72 7.08
C LEU A 132 -19.61 -11.11 7.70
N LYS A 133 -19.76 -11.18 9.01
CA LYS A 133 -19.86 -12.44 9.76
C LYS A 133 -21.32 -12.79 9.99
N THR A 134 -21.71 -13.94 9.45
CA THR A 134 -23.08 -14.46 9.53
C THR A 134 -23.31 -15.22 10.84
N GLU A 135 -24.53 -15.16 11.35
CA GLU A 135 -25.03 -16.08 12.35
C GLU A 135 -25.50 -17.38 11.67
N PRO A 136 -25.51 -18.51 12.39
CA PRO A 136 -26.08 -19.74 11.87
C PRO A 136 -27.52 -19.56 11.39
N ARG A 137 -27.89 -20.31 10.36
CA ARG A 137 -29.28 -20.44 9.92
C ARG A 137 -30.15 -20.99 11.06
N ALA A 138 -31.47 -20.86 10.93
CA ALA A 138 -32.44 -21.35 11.92
C ALA A 138 -32.28 -22.82 12.36
N ASP A 139 -31.64 -23.68 11.54
CA ASP A 139 -31.32 -25.07 11.87
C ASP A 139 -29.92 -25.29 12.48
N GLY A 140 -29.23 -24.20 12.84
CA GLY A 140 -27.90 -24.21 13.47
C GLY A 140 -26.73 -24.37 12.51
N LYS A 141 -26.96 -24.46 11.19
CA LYS A 141 -25.88 -24.62 10.21
C LYS A 141 -25.22 -23.29 9.84
N ALA A 142 -23.89 -23.30 9.78
CA ALA A 142 -23.10 -22.19 9.26
C ALA A 142 -23.29 -22.05 7.73
N VAL A 143 -23.09 -20.85 7.20
CA VAL A 143 -23.34 -20.56 5.78
C VAL A 143 -22.48 -21.42 4.86
N GLN A 144 -21.18 -21.54 5.13
CA GLN A 144 -20.28 -22.31 4.29
C GLN A 144 -20.55 -23.82 4.35
N ASP A 145 -21.16 -24.34 5.42
CA ASP A 145 -21.59 -25.75 5.47
C ASP A 145 -22.80 -26.02 4.56
N VAL A 146 -23.62 -25.01 4.29
CA VAL A 146 -24.81 -25.12 3.44
C VAL A 146 -24.46 -24.90 1.97
N VAL A 147 -23.66 -23.87 1.68
CA VAL A 147 -23.44 -23.44 0.30
C VAL A 147 -22.01 -23.59 -0.18
N GLY A 148 -21.06 -24.00 0.65
CA GLY A 148 -19.64 -23.95 0.29
C GLY A 148 -19.10 -22.52 0.30
N ALA A 149 -17.94 -22.32 -0.31
CA ALA A 149 -17.28 -21.02 -0.36
C ALA A 149 -16.30 -20.94 -1.55
N ILE A 150 -16.02 -19.72 -2.01
CA ILE A 150 -15.03 -19.43 -3.05
C ILE A 150 -13.79 -18.79 -2.38
N PRO A 151 -12.60 -19.41 -2.45
CA PRO A 151 -11.37 -18.84 -1.91
C PRO A 151 -11.04 -17.45 -2.46
N ILE A 152 -10.49 -16.58 -1.62
CA ILE A 152 -9.97 -15.27 -2.04
C ILE A 152 -8.62 -15.46 -2.73
N GLY A 153 -8.44 -14.83 -3.89
CA GLY A 153 -7.15 -14.71 -4.56
C GLY A 153 -6.51 -13.36 -4.27
N TYR A 154 -5.47 -13.33 -3.43
CA TYR A 154 -4.71 -12.12 -3.13
C TYR A 154 -3.57 -11.91 -4.12
N GLY A 155 -3.34 -10.67 -4.54
CA GLY A 155 -2.16 -10.29 -5.32
C GLY A 155 -2.04 -11.02 -6.67
N THR A 156 -3.16 -11.39 -7.29
CA THR A 156 -3.22 -12.22 -8.51
C THR A 156 -2.87 -11.46 -9.78
N GLY A 157 -2.54 -10.17 -9.70
CA GLY A 157 -2.38 -9.29 -10.86
C GLY A 157 -3.71 -8.91 -11.50
N PHE A 158 -3.66 -8.02 -12.47
CA PHE A 158 -4.84 -7.44 -13.11
C PHE A 158 -5.27 -8.15 -14.40
N ASP A 159 -4.32 -8.78 -15.10
CA ASP A 159 -4.54 -9.31 -16.45
C ASP A 159 -5.11 -10.73 -16.43
N HIS A 160 -6.44 -10.82 -16.46
CA HIS A 160 -7.15 -12.10 -16.50
C HIS A 160 -8.06 -12.14 -17.72
N PRO A 161 -7.77 -12.95 -18.76
CA PRO A 161 -8.50 -12.91 -20.03
C PRO A 161 -9.94 -13.45 -19.92
N LYS A 162 -10.27 -14.15 -18.84
CA LYS A 162 -11.58 -14.74 -18.58
C LYS A 162 -11.94 -14.60 -17.11
N THR A 163 -12.64 -13.51 -16.79
CA THR A 163 -13.16 -13.25 -15.45
C THR A 163 -14.68 -13.27 -15.51
N ARG A 164 -15.29 -14.12 -14.68
CA ARG A 164 -16.74 -14.20 -14.53
C ARG A 164 -17.19 -13.23 -13.46
N VAL A 165 -18.10 -12.35 -13.78
CA VAL A 165 -18.72 -11.39 -12.86
C VAL A 165 -20.14 -11.86 -12.58
N ILE A 166 -20.56 -11.78 -11.31
CA ILE A 166 -21.93 -12.05 -10.91
C ILE A 166 -22.46 -10.85 -10.12
N GLY A 167 -23.61 -10.33 -10.50
CA GLY A 167 -24.22 -9.15 -9.86
C GLY A 167 -25.72 -9.33 -9.63
N TYR A 168 -26.24 -8.68 -8.59
CA TYR A 168 -27.67 -8.62 -8.27
C TYR A 168 -28.22 -7.22 -8.52
N PRO A 169 -28.50 -6.85 -9.78
CA PRO A 169 -28.92 -5.48 -10.10
C PRO A 169 -30.23 -5.12 -9.38
N TRP A 170 -30.35 -3.85 -9.03
CA TRP A 170 -31.57 -3.24 -8.55
C TRP A 170 -32.32 -2.67 -9.75
N LEU A 171 -33.23 -3.46 -10.32
CA LEU A 171 -34.12 -2.96 -11.38
C LEU A 171 -35.51 -2.62 -10.83
N PRO A 172 -36.06 -1.45 -11.17
CA PRO A 172 -37.44 -1.12 -10.85
C PRO A 172 -38.41 -2.00 -11.67
N ASP A 173 -39.54 -2.35 -11.05
CA ASP A 173 -40.79 -2.76 -11.70
C ASP A 173 -41.39 -1.60 -12.50
N ASP A 174 -42.40 -1.93 -13.32
CA ASP A 174 -43.18 -0.96 -14.11
C ASP A 174 -43.85 0.13 -13.22
N ASP A 175 -44.09 -0.17 -11.94
CA ASP A 175 -44.63 0.75 -10.93
C ASP A 175 -43.55 1.52 -10.13
N GLY A 176 -42.26 1.42 -10.50
CA GLY A 176 -41.15 2.09 -9.83
C GLY A 176 -40.76 1.52 -8.46
N LYS A 177 -41.32 0.36 -8.08
CA LYS A 177 -40.93 -0.41 -6.88
C LYS A 177 -39.85 -1.43 -7.23
N TYR A 178 -39.05 -1.88 -6.27
CA TYR A 178 -38.07 -2.93 -6.53
C TYR A 178 -38.75 -4.28 -6.82
N LYS A 179 -38.20 -5.07 -7.76
CA LYS A 179 -38.53 -6.49 -7.98
C LYS A 179 -37.76 -7.37 -6.97
N PRO A 180 -38.32 -7.80 -5.81
CA PRO A 180 -37.64 -8.66 -4.82
C PRO A 180 -37.39 -10.10 -5.30
N HIS A 181 -37.60 -10.36 -6.58
CA HIS A 181 -37.53 -11.66 -7.23
C HIS A 181 -36.79 -11.47 -8.56
N GLN A 182 -35.56 -10.98 -8.51
CA GLN A 182 -34.76 -10.76 -9.70
C GLN A 182 -33.68 -11.83 -9.82
N ASP A 183 -33.51 -12.34 -11.04
CA ASP A 183 -32.42 -13.25 -11.38
C ASP A 183 -31.11 -12.46 -11.46
N PRO A 184 -30.00 -12.97 -10.89
CA PRO A 184 -28.70 -12.33 -11.00
C PRO A 184 -28.22 -12.27 -12.45
N LEU A 185 -27.28 -11.36 -12.71
CA LEU A 185 -26.57 -11.25 -13.97
C LEU A 185 -25.29 -12.08 -13.92
N ASP A 186 -24.97 -12.70 -15.06
CA ASP A 186 -23.69 -13.34 -15.35
C ASP A 186 -23.05 -12.64 -16.54
N CYS A 187 -21.78 -12.30 -16.42
CA CYS A 187 -20.95 -11.81 -17.51
C CYS A 187 -19.59 -12.48 -17.45
N THR A 188 -18.99 -12.77 -18.60
CA THR A 188 -17.57 -13.15 -18.69
C THR A 188 -16.86 -12.18 -19.60
N SER A 189 -15.85 -11.49 -19.06
CA SER A 189 -15.10 -10.45 -19.76
C SER A 189 -13.64 -10.48 -19.30
N PRO A 190 -12.68 -9.97 -20.09
CA PRO A 190 -11.32 -9.76 -19.61
C PRO A 190 -11.31 -8.74 -18.46
N MET A 191 -10.58 -9.05 -17.39
CA MET A 191 -10.21 -8.08 -16.37
C MET A 191 -8.85 -7.45 -16.74
N LYS A 192 -8.70 -6.15 -16.49
CA LYS A 192 -7.50 -5.37 -16.82
C LYS A 192 -7.17 -4.37 -15.72
N LYS A 193 -5.93 -3.86 -15.73
CA LYS A 193 -5.49 -2.75 -14.85
C LYS A 193 -6.13 -1.46 -15.34
N PHE A 194 -6.68 -0.68 -14.41
CA PHE A 194 -7.11 0.70 -14.63
C PHE A 194 -6.39 1.58 -13.61
N SER A 195 -5.65 2.57 -14.09
CA SER A 195 -4.98 3.56 -13.26
C SER A 195 -5.51 4.94 -13.63
N THR A 196 -5.82 5.74 -12.62
CA THR A 196 -6.38 7.07 -12.82
C THR A 196 -5.81 8.04 -11.79
N ALA A 197 -5.60 9.29 -12.20
CA ALA A 197 -5.31 10.37 -11.26
C ALA A 197 -6.57 10.75 -10.48
N SER A 198 -6.41 11.51 -9.41
CA SER A 198 -7.55 12.09 -8.69
C SER A 198 -8.39 12.98 -9.63
N SER A 199 -9.71 12.81 -9.59
CA SER A 199 -10.64 13.48 -10.51
C SER A 199 -11.95 13.81 -9.82
N GLY A 200 -12.35 15.09 -9.91
CA GLY A 200 -13.41 15.63 -9.07
C GLY A 200 -13.04 15.48 -7.59
N ASP A 201 -13.99 14.99 -6.79
CA ASP A 201 -13.75 14.71 -5.37
C ASP A 201 -13.20 13.29 -5.14
N TRP A 202 -12.97 12.47 -6.17
CA TRP A 202 -12.53 11.08 -6.02
C TRP A 202 -11.01 10.95 -6.08
N LYS A 203 -10.41 10.34 -5.05
CA LYS A 203 -9.00 9.98 -5.07
C LYS A 203 -8.73 8.93 -6.15
N GLY A 204 -7.68 9.17 -6.92
CA GLY A 204 -7.17 8.26 -7.95
C GLY A 204 -6.48 7.04 -7.35
N GLY A 205 -5.92 6.22 -8.22
CA GLY A 205 -5.20 5.01 -7.84
C GLY A 205 -5.27 3.94 -8.92
N THR A 206 -4.95 2.71 -8.52
CA THR A 206 -4.95 1.54 -9.41
C THR A 206 -6.03 0.53 -8.99
N PHE A 207 -6.87 0.13 -9.95
CA PHE A 207 -8.04 -0.72 -9.75
C PHE A 207 -8.09 -1.85 -10.78
N SER A 208 -8.85 -2.89 -10.45
CA SER A 208 -9.28 -3.88 -11.43
C SER A 208 -10.48 -3.33 -12.20
N GLN A 209 -10.44 -3.34 -13.52
CA GLN A 209 -11.57 -2.95 -14.37
C GLN A 209 -12.10 -4.15 -15.15
N ILE A 210 -13.43 -4.21 -15.30
CA ILE A 210 -14.12 -5.15 -16.16
C ILE A 210 -15.29 -4.47 -16.89
N ASP A 211 -15.42 -4.74 -18.18
CA ASP A 211 -16.45 -4.13 -19.04
C ASP A 211 -17.55 -5.17 -19.29
N CYS A 212 -18.68 -5.05 -18.57
CA CYS A 212 -19.82 -5.95 -18.56
C CYS A 212 -21.12 -5.15 -18.55
N GLU A 213 -22.01 -5.41 -19.52
CA GLU A 213 -23.22 -4.60 -19.70
C GLU A 213 -24.24 -4.78 -18.56
N GLY A 214 -24.91 -3.70 -18.17
CA GLY A 214 -26.05 -3.74 -17.26
C GLY A 214 -25.71 -4.00 -15.79
N TYR A 215 -24.47 -3.80 -15.38
CA TYR A 215 -24.02 -3.88 -13.99
C TYR A 215 -24.37 -2.62 -13.18
N VAL A 216 -25.63 -2.22 -13.26
CA VAL A 216 -26.22 -1.04 -12.61
C VAL A 216 -26.25 -1.14 -11.08
N ARG A 217 -26.74 -0.09 -10.42
CA ARG A 217 -26.95 -0.04 -8.96
C ARG A 217 -27.43 -1.37 -8.39
N GLY A 218 -26.81 -1.83 -7.30
CA GLY A 218 -27.17 -3.05 -6.58
C GLY A 218 -26.28 -4.26 -6.90
N THR A 219 -25.53 -4.23 -8.00
CA THR A 219 -24.50 -5.23 -8.29
C THR A 219 -23.27 -5.13 -7.39
N SER A 220 -23.06 -3.98 -6.74
CA SER A 220 -22.00 -3.70 -5.76
C SER A 220 -21.75 -4.87 -4.81
N GLY A 221 -20.49 -5.25 -4.60
CA GLY A 221 -20.10 -6.41 -3.80
C GLY A 221 -20.19 -7.77 -4.54
N GLY A 222 -20.70 -7.77 -5.77
CA GLY A 222 -20.72 -8.95 -6.64
C GLY A 222 -19.31 -9.39 -7.04
N PRO A 223 -19.00 -10.70 -7.05
CA PRO A 223 -17.63 -11.16 -7.19
C PRO A 223 -17.10 -11.14 -8.63
N PHE A 224 -15.80 -10.91 -8.74
CA PHE A 224 -15.00 -11.20 -9.93
C PHE A 224 -14.30 -12.54 -9.72
N ILE A 225 -14.63 -13.55 -10.51
CA ILE A 225 -14.23 -14.95 -10.32
C ILE A 225 -13.35 -15.43 -11.48
N ILE A 226 -12.21 -16.02 -11.16
CA ILE A 226 -11.31 -16.72 -12.10
C ILE A 226 -11.15 -18.20 -11.72
N GLY A 227 -10.39 -18.96 -12.50
CA GLY A 227 -9.91 -20.30 -12.09
C GLY A 227 -10.79 -21.49 -12.49
N GLY A 228 -11.95 -21.25 -13.13
CA GLY A 228 -12.80 -22.31 -13.67
C GLY A 228 -13.23 -23.32 -12.60
N ASP A 229 -12.75 -24.57 -12.71
CA ASP A 229 -13.04 -25.65 -11.77
C ASP A 229 -12.45 -25.43 -10.36
N HIS A 230 -11.46 -24.56 -10.23
CA HIS A 230 -10.88 -24.13 -8.96
C HIS A 230 -11.09 -22.62 -8.79
N PRO A 231 -12.33 -22.19 -8.50
CA PRO A 231 -12.68 -20.78 -8.56
C PRO A 231 -11.98 -19.99 -7.46
N GLN A 232 -11.56 -18.77 -7.77
CA GLN A 232 -11.10 -17.78 -6.80
C GLN A 232 -11.81 -16.46 -7.03
N VAL A 233 -12.20 -15.78 -5.94
CA VAL A 233 -12.69 -14.39 -5.98
C VAL A 233 -11.49 -13.45 -5.90
N ILE A 234 -11.32 -12.61 -6.92
CA ILE A 234 -10.17 -11.71 -7.09
C ILE A 234 -10.56 -10.23 -7.13
N GLY A 235 -11.84 -9.94 -6.93
CA GLY A 235 -12.41 -8.61 -6.88
C GLY A 235 -13.87 -8.66 -6.48
N VAL A 236 -14.42 -7.51 -6.12
CA VAL A 236 -15.85 -7.28 -5.95
C VAL A 236 -16.23 -5.96 -6.63
N THR A 237 -17.42 -5.87 -7.24
CA THR A 237 -17.90 -4.60 -7.82
C THR A 237 -17.88 -3.50 -6.77
N GLY A 238 -16.99 -2.53 -6.92
CA GLY A 238 -16.66 -1.49 -5.94
C GLY A 238 -15.41 -0.70 -6.35
N GLY A 239 -14.84 0.06 -5.43
CA GLY A 239 -13.61 0.80 -5.64
C GLY A 239 -13.84 2.21 -6.17
N TRP A 240 -13.08 2.62 -7.18
CA TRP A 240 -13.20 3.97 -7.76
C TRP A 240 -14.65 4.25 -8.20
N GLN A 241 -15.19 5.39 -7.75
CA GLN A 241 -16.60 5.77 -7.92
C GLN A 241 -17.59 4.69 -7.46
N THR A 242 -17.30 3.98 -6.36
CA THR A 242 -18.15 2.91 -5.79
C THR A 242 -18.46 1.76 -6.76
N GLY A 243 -17.57 1.52 -7.72
CA GLY A 243 -17.70 0.41 -8.66
C GLY A 243 -18.01 0.77 -10.09
N GLY A 244 -18.02 2.04 -10.48
CA GLY A 244 -18.16 2.41 -11.89
C GLY A 244 -18.72 3.81 -12.12
N HIS A 245 -18.29 4.44 -13.21
CA HIS A 245 -18.84 5.72 -13.69
C HIS A 245 -19.96 5.51 -14.73
N SER A 246 -20.20 4.27 -15.15
CA SER A 246 -21.21 3.88 -16.14
C SER A 246 -21.83 2.53 -15.76
N ASP A 247 -22.97 2.22 -16.37
CA ASP A 247 -23.69 0.96 -16.16
C ASP A 247 -22.95 -0.28 -16.74
N ASP A 248 -21.96 -0.05 -17.61
CA ASP A 248 -21.30 -1.11 -18.40
C ASP A 248 -19.82 -1.30 -18.05
N THR A 249 -19.28 -0.50 -17.13
CA THR A 249 -17.90 -0.57 -16.65
C THR A 249 -17.91 -0.71 -15.13
N SER A 250 -17.42 -1.84 -14.64
CA SER A 250 -17.25 -2.07 -13.21
C SER A 250 -15.79 -2.03 -12.78
N TYR A 251 -15.56 -1.49 -11.58
CA TYR A 251 -14.26 -1.55 -10.92
C TYR A 251 -14.28 -2.50 -9.72
N SER A 252 -13.08 -2.83 -9.23
CA SER A 252 -12.85 -3.38 -7.89
C SER A 252 -11.57 -2.77 -7.34
N SER A 253 -11.59 -2.40 -6.07
CA SER A 253 -10.37 -2.25 -5.28
C SER A 253 -9.50 -3.51 -5.39
N TYR A 254 -8.18 -3.36 -5.42
CA TYR A 254 -7.28 -4.50 -5.61
C TYR A 254 -7.16 -5.33 -4.32
N PHE A 255 -7.13 -6.66 -4.45
CA PHE A 255 -7.06 -7.58 -3.31
C PHE A 255 -5.61 -7.78 -2.87
N ASP A 256 -5.10 -6.85 -2.08
CA ASP A 256 -3.76 -6.85 -1.50
C ASP A 256 -3.78 -7.14 0.02
N SER A 257 -2.73 -6.71 0.73
CA SER A 257 -2.61 -6.87 2.17
C SER A 257 -3.67 -6.12 2.96
N ASP A 258 -4.33 -5.09 2.40
CA ASP A 258 -5.44 -4.41 3.06
C ASP A 258 -6.65 -5.34 3.21
N LEU A 259 -7.05 -6.04 2.14
CA LEU A 259 -8.13 -7.02 2.26
C LEU A 259 -7.74 -8.17 3.20
N LYS A 260 -6.47 -8.61 3.17
CA LYS A 260 -5.99 -9.65 4.07
C LYS A 260 -6.09 -9.23 5.53
N ARG A 261 -5.73 -7.98 5.86
CA ARG A 261 -5.86 -7.40 7.19
C ARG A 261 -7.32 -7.36 7.65
N ILE A 262 -8.25 -6.94 6.78
CA ILE A 262 -9.68 -6.92 7.12
C ILE A 262 -10.21 -8.35 7.32
N TYR A 263 -9.80 -9.30 6.47
CA TYR A 263 -10.14 -10.71 6.63
C TYR A 263 -9.64 -11.26 7.97
N ASP A 264 -8.38 -11.02 8.33
CA ASP A 264 -7.81 -11.49 9.59
C ASP A 264 -8.50 -10.89 10.81
N ALA A 265 -8.85 -9.60 10.73
CA ALA A 265 -9.63 -8.91 11.75
C ALA A 265 -11.03 -9.52 11.91
N ALA A 266 -11.72 -9.80 10.81
CA ALA A 266 -13.03 -10.47 10.81
C ALA A 266 -12.96 -11.89 11.39
N VAL A 267 -11.93 -12.67 11.04
CA VAL A 267 -11.67 -14.00 11.63
C VAL A 267 -11.42 -13.89 13.14
N ALA A 268 -10.67 -12.88 13.57
CA ALA A 268 -10.41 -12.63 14.99
C ALA A 268 -11.60 -12.03 15.76
N GLY A 269 -12.69 -11.66 15.07
CA GLY A 269 -13.83 -10.97 15.67
C GLY A 269 -13.50 -9.58 16.21
N LYS A 270 -12.52 -8.90 15.61
CA LYS A 270 -12.05 -7.56 16.00
C LYS A 270 -12.24 -6.59 14.84
N MET A 271 -12.60 -5.35 15.13
CA MET A 271 -12.66 -4.33 14.09
C MET A 271 -11.26 -4.09 13.51
N PRO A 272 -11.12 -3.93 12.17
CA PRO A 272 -9.83 -3.64 11.57
C PRO A 272 -9.26 -2.33 12.10
N ALA A 273 -7.96 -2.32 12.41
CA ALA A 273 -7.21 -1.09 12.66
C ALA A 273 -6.57 -0.61 11.34
N PRO A 274 -6.32 0.70 11.16
CA PRO A 274 -5.67 1.23 9.96
C PRO A 274 -4.15 0.96 9.92
N VAL A 275 -3.65 0.02 10.72
CA VAL A 275 -2.22 -0.32 10.80
C VAL A 275 -1.88 -1.29 9.68
N VAL A 276 -0.99 -0.89 8.77
CA VAL A 276 -0.53 -1.71 7.65
C VAL A 276 0.79 -2.43 7.92
N LEU A 277 1.51 -2.07 8.99
CA LEU A 277 2.80 -2.66 9.33
C LEU A 277 2.62 -4.10 9.84
N PRO A 278 3.45 -5.05 9.38
CA PRO A 278 3.39 -6.43 9.86
C PRO A 278 3.95 -6.57 11.28
N ALA A 279 3.75 -7.74 11.89
CA ALA A 279 4.22 -8.03 13.25
C ALA A 279 5.76 -8.05 13.37
N ALA A 280 6.28 -7.91 14.59
CA ALA A 280 7.71 -7.92 14.89
C ALA A 280 8.44 -9.16 14.36
N SER A 281 7.78 -10.32 14.31
CA SER A 281 8.34 -11.54 13.71
C SER A 281 8.76 -11.33 12.25
N THR A 282 8.03 -10.53 11.49
CA THR A 282 8.35 -10.17 10.11
C THR A 282 9.47 -9.13 10.08
N TRP A 283 9.41 -8.11 10.93
CA TRP A 283 10.44 -7.06 11.03
C TRP A 283 11.83 -7.58 11.38
N LYS A 284 11.94 -8.75 12.03
CA LYS A 284 13.22 -9.45 12.20
C LYS A 284 13.95 -9.75 10.89
N HIS A 285 13.22 -9.79 9.79
CA HIS A 285 13.72 -10.08 8.45
C HIS A 285 13.99 -8.84 7.59
N ALA A 286 13.75 -7.62 8.09
CA ALA A 286 14.16 -6.40 7.39
C ALA A 286 15.69 -6.31 7.38
N LYS A 287 16.28 -6.27 6.18
CA LYS A 287 17.74 -6.19 5.95
C LYS A 287 18.24 -4.75 5.82
N LYS A 288 17.46 -3.89 5.15
CA LYS A 288 17.74 -2.46 4.98
C LYS A 288 16.43 -1.67 5.00
N ILE A 289 16.50 -0.46 5.51
CA ILE A 289 15.43 0.54 5.45
C ILE A 289 16.00 1.84 4.88
N ALA A 290 15.16 2.59 4.18
CA ALA A 290 15.50 3.93 3.71
C ALA A 290 14.24 4.81 3.69
N SER A 291 14.39 6.07 4.03
CA SER A 291 13.33 7.08 3.92
C SER A 291 13.39 7.77 2.56
N GLY A 292 12.23 8.05 1.97
CA GLY A 292 12.15 8.79 0.71
C GLY A 292 10.71 9.07 0.32
N TYR A 293 10.52 9.81 -0.77
CA TYR A 293 9.22 10.15 -1.34
C TYR A 293 8.94 9.25 -2.55
N PHE A 294 8.29 8.10 -2.34
CA PHE A 294 8.01 7.12 -3.39
C PHE A 294 6.53 7.12 -3.83
N ALA A 295 5.64 7.62 -2.99
CA ALA A 295 4.19 7.63 -3.21
C ALA A 295 3.59 9.05 -3.15
N LEU A 296 4.29 10.01 -3.78
CA LEU A 296 3.92 11.42 -3.79
C LEU A 296 2.46 11.65 -4.22
N ASP A 297 1.69 12.31 -3.37
CA ASP A 297 0.30 12.74 -3.66
C ASP A 297 0.19 14.27 -3.84
N GLY A 298 1.34 14.95 -3.94
CA GLY A 298 1.43 16.41 -4.02
C GLY A 298 2.87 16.93 -4.06
N PRO A 299 3.08 18.23 -3.77
CA PRO A 299 4.41 18.77 -3.56
C PRO A 299 5.09 18.11 -2.36
N VAL A 300 6.39 17.84 -2.47
CA VAL A 300 7.22 17.28 -1.39
C VAL A 300 7.07 18.03 -0.06
N SER A 301 6.89 19.36 -0.08
CA SER A 301 6.74 20.17 1.14
C SER A 301 5.50 19.88 1.97
N ASP A 302 4.51 19.22 1.36
CA ASP A 302 3.20 18.96 1.96
C ASP A 302 3.00 17.46 2.24
N ASP A 303 3.99 16.64 1.85
CA ASP A 303 3.93 15.18 1.93
C ASP A 303 4.87 14.65 3.02
N ARG A 304 4.62 13.42 3.46
CA ARG A 304 5.50 12.73 4.40
C ARG A 304 6.39 11.77 3.63
N MET A 305 7.59 11.55 4.13
CA MET A 305 8.41 10.46 3.64
C MET A 305 7.75 9.11 3.92
N ASP A 306 7.96 8.23 2.97
CA ASP A 306 7.66 6.83 3.00
C ASP A 306 8.87 6.04 3.54
N MET A 307 8.62 4.80 3.93
CA MET A 307 9.67 3.86 4.34
C MET A 307 9.81 2.76 3.30
N PHE A 308 10.97 2.71 2.64
CA PHE A 308 11.38 1.57 1.83
C PHE A 308 12.02 0.49 2.70
N VAL A 309 11.73 -0.78 2.40
CA VAL A 309 12.27 -1.95 3.10
C VAL A 309 12.74 -2.99 2.08
N LEU A 310 13.98 -3.45 2.25
CA LEU A 310 14.51 -4.67 1.64
C LEU A 310 14.40 -5.81 2.65
N TRP A 311 13.62 -6.83 2.33
CA TRP A 311 13.42 -8.01 3.17
C TRP A 311 14.47 -9.10 2.93
N SER A 312 14.57 -10.04 3.87
CA SER A 312 15.60 -11.07 3.85
C SER A 312 15.52 -12.03 2.65
N ASP A 313 14.33 -12.21 2.09
CA ASP A 313 14.03 -12.99 0.88
C ASP A 313 14.10 -12.15 -0.42
N GLY A 314 14.52 -10.89 -0.31
CA GLY A 314 14.66 -9.95 -1.42
C GLY A 314 13.34 -9.35 -1.91
N GLU A 315 12.24 -9.53 -1.17
CA GLU A 315 11.05 -8.70 -1.38
C GLU A 315 11.39 -7.23 -1.08
N LEU A 316 10.80 -6.32 -1.86
CA LEU A 316 10.93 -4.87 -1.68
C LEU A 316 9.56 -4.26 -1.46
N THR A 317 9.46 -3.46 -0.41
CA THR A 317 8.19 -2.89 0.05
C THR A 317 8.38 -1.41 0.38
N ILE A 318 7.41 -0.59 -0.04
CA ILE A 318 7.24 0.78 0.41
C ILE A 318 6.06 0.81 1.38
N TYR A 319 6.23 1.48 2.52
CA TYR A 319 5.14 1.87 3.40
C TYR A 319 4.90 3.36 3.24
N ARG A 320 3.72 3.73 2.74
CA ARG A 320 3.39 5.14 2.44
C ARG A 320 3.22 5.94 3.73
N GLY A 321 3.92 7.07 3.83
CA GLY A 321 3.86 8.00 4.95
C GLY A 321 2.45 8.55 5.17
N ALA A 322 2.08 8.74 6.43
CA ALA A 322 0.75 9.19 6.81
C ALA A 322 0.74 9.93 8.16
N ASP A 323 -0.38 10.58 8.47
CA ASP A 323 -0.59 11.21 9.76
C ASP A 323 -0.47 10.21 10.93
N LYS A 324 -0.06 10.69 12.10
CA LYS A 324 0.07 9.86 13.32
C LYS A 324 -1.20 9.09 13.69
N SER A 325 -2.40 9.61 13.36
CA SER A 325 -3.68 8.91 13.61
C SER A 325 -3.84 7.64 12.78
N LEU A 326 -3.06 7.50 11.71
CA LEU A 326 -2.94 6.30 10.87
C LEU A 326 -1.70 5.49 11.21
N ASN A 327 -1.09 5.72 12.38
CA ASN A 327 0.14 5.04 12.81
C ASN A 327 1.33 5.31 11.88
N TYR A 328 1.41 6.55 11.35
CA TYR A 328 2.48 7.07 10.50
C TYR A 328 2.62 6.42 9.11
N PHE A 329 1.96 5.29 8.87
CA PHE A 329 1.96 4.61 7.58
C PHE A 329 0.58 4.05 7.27
N ASP A 330 0.05 4.34 6.09
CA ASP A 330 -1.32 3.96 5.74
C ASP A 330 -1.42 2.97 4.56
N LYS A 331 -0.36 2.74 3.80
CA LYS A 331 -0.39 1.79 2.68
C LYS A 331 0.87 0.95 2.64
N GLU A 332 0.70 -0.34 2.37
CA GLU A 332 1.79 -1.22 1.97
C GLU A 332 1.78 -1.37 0.44
N ILE A 333 2.93 -1.12 -0.18
CA ILE A 333 3.13 -1.18 -1.62
C ILE A 333 4.28 -2.13 -1.88
N ARG A 334 3.98 -3.30 -2.46
CA ARG A 334 5.03 -4.25 -2.83
C ARG A 334 5.58 -3.96 -4.22
N VAL A 335 6.76 -3.37 -4.26
CA VAL A 335 7.51 -3.03 -5.48
C VAL A 335 8.00 -4.29 -6.20
N GLN A 336 8.54 -5.25 -5.45
CA GLN A 336 9.14 -6.46 -5.99
C GLN A 336 8.84 -7.64 -5.08
N LYS A 337 8.26 -8.71 -5.63
CA LYS A 337 8.06 -10.01 -4.95
C LYS A 337 9.40 -10.64 -4.54
N PRO A 338 9.42 -11.64 -3.63
CA PRO A 338 10.65 -12.30 -3.20
C PRO A 338 11.58 -12.62 -4.37
N ASN A 339 12.83 -12.19 -4.26
CA ASN A 339 13.77 -12.14 -5.39
C ASN A 339 15.19 -12.50 -4.93
N LYS A 340 15.74 -13.57 -5.50
CA LYS A 340 17.06 -14.08 -5.11
C LYS A 340 18.21 -13.10 -5.37
N LEU A 341 18.14 -12.32 -6.46
CA LEU A 341 19.18 -11.35 -6.77
C LEU A 341 19.32 -10.34 -5.64
N TRP A 342 18.20 -9.74 -5.25
CA TRP A 342 18.13 -8.80 -4.12
C TRP A 342 18.49 -9.48 -2.80
N ALA A 343 17.94 -10.67 -2.54
CA ALA A 343 18.16 -11.39 -1.29
C ALA A 343 19.64 -11.71 -1.03
N GLU A 344 20.36 -12.14 -2.07
CA GLU A 344 21.71 -12.69 -1.95
C GLU A 344 22.78 -11.62 -2.24
N HIS A 345 22.47 -10.65 -3.11
CA HIS A 345 23.49 -9.76 -3.67
C HIS A 345 23.34 -8.28 -3.31
N ALA A 346 22.16 -7.77 -2.93
CA ALA A 346 22.05 -6.37 -2.48
C ALA A 346 22.69 -6.21 -1.09
N LYS A 347 23.67 -5.31 -0.96
CA LYS A 347 24.45 -5.07 0.27
C LYS A 347 24.07 -3.79 0.98
N GLN A 348 23.93 -2.71 0.23
CA GLN A 348 23.49 -1.41 0.72
C GLN A 348 22.38 -0.90 -0.18
N VAL A 349 21.40 -0.23 0.42
CA VAL A 349 20.32 0.46 -0.28
C VAL A 349 20.09 1.78 0.42
N VAL A 350 20.08 2.86 -0.34
CA VAL A 350 19.72 4.21 0.12
C VAL A 350 18.72 4.81 -0.84
N ALA A 351 17.95 5.78 -0.36
CA ALA A 351 16.93 6.48 -1.13
C ALA A 351 17.17 7.98 -1.12
N GLY A 352 16.87 8.63 -2.24
CA GLY A 352 17.07 10.06 -2.43
C GLY A 352 16.69 10.47 -3.84
N ASP A 353 16.53 11.76 -4.09
CA ASP A 353 16.19 12.28 -5.42
C ASP A 353 17.46 12.56 -6.24
N PHE A 354 18.09 11.50 -6.73
CA PHE A 354 19.34 11.52 -7.50
C PHE A 354 19.12 11.92 -8.98
N THR A 355 17.89 11.87 -9.48
CA THR A 355 17.52 12.26 -10.83
C THR A 355 16.97 13.68 -10.94
N GLY A 356 16.54 14.28 -9.81
CA GLY A 356 16.02 15.63 -9.71
C GLY A 356 14.57 15.77 -10.16
N ASP A 357 13.78 14.69 -10.07
CA ASP A 357 12.38 14.64 -10.51
C ASP A 357 11.36 14.76 -9.37
N ASN A 358 11.85 15.01 -8.14
CA ASN A 358 11.16 15.02 -6.85
C ASN A 358 10.80 13.63 -6.29
N GLY A 359 10.71 12.60 -7.12
CA GLY A 359 10.52 11.22 -6.67
C GLY A 359 11.83 10.66 -6.12
N SER A 360 11.74 9.80 -5.11
CA SER A 360 12.93 9.13 -4.61
C SER A 360 13.34 7.97 -5.50
N ASP A 361 14.60 8.00 -5.90
CA ASP A 361 15.29 6.90 -6.54
C ASP A 361 15.93 5.99 -5.48
N LEU A 362 16.47 4.85 -5.92
CA LEU A 362 17.32 4.00 -5.08
C LEU A 362 18.73 3.92 -5.64
N ILE A 363 19.75 4.04 -4.78
CA ILE A 363 21.10 3.56 -5.08
C ILE A 363 21.34 2.26 -4.33
N VAL A 364 21.79 1.25 -5.07
CA VAL A 364 22.08 -0.09 -4.56
C VAL A 364 23.55 -0.42 -4.79
N VAL A 365 24.23 -0.90 -3.75
CA VAL A 365 25.55 -1.53 -3.86
C VAL A 365 25.40 -3.03 -3.83
N TRP A 366 25.92 -3.70 -4.85
CA TRP A 366 25.85 -5.14 -5.02
C TRP A 366 27.07 -5.86 -4.44
N SER A 367 26.94 -7.17 -4.24
CA SER A 367 27.98 -8.02 -3.63
C SER A 367 29.30 -8.07 -4.41
N ASP A 368 29.28 -7.75 -5.70
CA ASP A 368 30.47 -7.63 -6.54
C ASP A 368 31.05 -6.21 -6.58
N GLY A 369 30.43 -5.28 -5.84
CA GLY A 369 30.78 -3.86 -5.76
C GLY A 369 30.25 -3.04 -6.93
N GLU A 370 29.37 -3.57 -7.77
CA GLU A 370 28.60 -2.74 -8.70
C GLU A 370 27.71 -1.77 -7.92
N VAL A 371 27.55 -0.55 -8.44
CA VAL A 371 26.63 0.47 -7.91
C VAL A 371 25.61 0.82 -8.98
N THR A 372 24.34 0.72 -8.63
CA THR A 372 23.22 0.89 -9.56
C THR A 372 22.23 1.91 -9.02
N LEU A 373 21.75 2.77 -9.91
CA LEU A 373 20.62 3.68 -9.69
C LEU A 373 19.35 3.08 -10.29
N TYR A 374 18.27 3.07 -9.50
CA TYR A 374 16.90 2.79 -9.94
C TYR A 374 16.08 4.07 -9.86
N PRO A 375 15.77 4.71 -11.00
CA PRO A 375 15.00 5.94 -11.01
C PRO A 375 13.55 5.77 -10.52
N SER A 376 13.07 6.77 -9.76
CA SER A 376 11.67 7.11 -9.46
C SER A 376 10.83 5.92 -8.97
N VAL A 377 11.35 5.11 -8.04
CA VAL A 377 10.67 3.88 -7.60
C VAL A 377 9.31 4.22 -6.97
N ASP A 378 8.25 3.56 -7.40
CA ASP A 378 6.89 3.88 -6.95
C ASP A 378 5.98 2.64 -6.89
N GLU A 379 4.66 2.85 -6.76
CA GLU A 379 3.65 1.79 -6.79
C GLU A 379 3.59 0.97 -8.09
N ASN A 380 4.16 1.48 -9.18
CA ASN A 380 4.28 0.81 -10.47
C ASN A 380 5.60 0.06 -10.63
N GLY A 381 6.48 0.12 -9.63
CA GLY A 381 7.72 -0.63 -9.58
C GLY A 381 8.93 0.20 -9.97
N PHE A 382 9.82 -0.40 -10.76
CA PHE A 382 11.02 0.25 -11.26
C PHE A 382 10.79 0.88 -12.65
N HIS A 383 11.39 2.04 -12.90
CA HIS A 383 11.25 2.77 -14.17
C HIS A 383 12.52 2.77 -15.02
N GLY A 384 13.44 1.87 -14.68
CA GLY A 384 14.72 1.72 -15.35
C GLY A 384 15.81 1.35 -14.37
N GLU A 385 17.00 1.16 -14.93
CA GLU A 385 18.19 0.80 -14.16
C GLU A 385 19.39 1.46 -14.84
N LYS A 386 20.30 2.02 -14.04
CA LYS A 386 21.56 2.59 -14.55
C LYS A 386 22.73 2.21 -13.67
N GLN A 387 23.69 1.51 -14.27
CA GLN A 387 24.98 1.25 -13.63
C GLN A 387 25.76 2.58 -13.51
N ILE A 388 26.01 3.01 -12.27
CA ILE A 388 26.83 4.19 -11.94
C ILE A 388 28.30 3.76 -11.86
N VAL A 389 28.56 2.60 -11.26
CA VAL A 389 29.90 2.03 -11.08
C VAL A 389 29.86 0.56 -11.49
N ALA A 390 30.65 0.16 -12.48
CA ALA A 390 30.84 -1.25 -12.84
C ALA A 390 31.43 -2.05 -11.66
N PRO A 391 31.35 -3.39 -11.65
CA PRO A 391 31.89 -4.21 -10.55
C PRO A 391 33.27 -3.76 -10.07
N ASN A 392 33.35 -3.36 -8.80
CA ASN A 392 34.48 -2.61 -8.27
C ASN A 392 34.96 -3.16 -6.92
N ALA A 393 36.27 -3.38 -6.79
CA ALA A 393 36.84 -3.97 -5.58
C ALA A 393 36.68 -3.07 -4.34
N THR A 394 36.76 -1.75 -4.48
CA THR A 394 36.59 -0.80 -3.38
C THR A 394 35.16 -0.79 -2.87
N TRP A 395 34.16 -0.80 -3.77
CA TRP A 395 32.74 -0.75 -3.41
C TRP A 395 32.24 -1.99 -2.66
N LYS A 396 32.96 -3.11 -2.73
CA LYS A 396 32.70 -4.28 -1.85
C LYS A 396 32.92 -3.99 -0.37
N HIS A 397 33.63 -2.91 -0.06
CA HIS A 397 34.00 -2.50 1.29
C HIS A 397 33.12 -1.36 1.83
N ALA A 398 32.00 -1.03 1.18
CA ALA A 398 31.01 -0.10 1.72
C ALA A 398 30.20 -0.78 2.84
N GLU A 399 30.41 -0.36 4.08
CA GLU A 399 29.83 -0.98 5.28
C GLU A 399 28.54 -0.31 5.75
N ALA A 400 28.43 1.02 5.60
CA ALA A 400 27.21 1.78 5.88
C ALA A 400 27.08 2.96 4.90
N MET A 401 25.84 3.31 4.57
CA MET A 401 25.53 4.35 3.58
C MET A 401 24.27 5.11 3.97
N THR A 402 24.23 6.40 3.68
CA THR A 402 23.02 7.21 3.72
C THR A 402 23.04 8.25 2.61
N ALA A 403 21.87 8.72 2.20
CA ALA A 403 21.71 9.80 1.24
C ALA A 403 21.07 11.02 1.92
N GLY A 404 21.36 12.21 1.42
CA GLY A 404 20.81 13.42 2.01
C GLY A 404 21.17 14.66 1.22
N ARG A 405 20.99 15.83 1.84
CA ARG A 405 21.31 17.13 1.26
C ARG A 405 22.45 17.78 2.03
N TYR A 406 23.68 17.44 1.66
CA TYR A 406 24.94 17.85 2.29
C TYR A 406 25.67 18.95 1.49
N GLY A 407 25.16 19.40 0.34
CA GLY A 407 25.60 20.62 -0.34
C GLY A 407 25.17 20.74 -1.81
N GLY A 408 25.58 21.84 -2.45
CA GLY A 408 25.54 21.99 -3.91
C GLY A 408 24.18 22.29 -4.56
N ASN A 409 23.08 21.78 -4.03
CA ASN A 409 21.74 22.02 -4.58
C ASN A 409 20.59 21.81 -3.54
N LYS A 410 19.35 21.64 -4.02
CA LYS A 410 18.14 21.48 -3.20
C LYS A 410 17.67 20.03 -3.00
N TRP A 411 18.27 19.09 -3.70
CA TRP A 411 17.87 17.69 -3.79
C TRP A 411 18.57 16.84 -2.72
N GLN A 412 18.03 15.65 -2.49
CA GLN A 412 18.61 14.65 -1.59
C GLN A 412 19.50 13.72 -2.42
N ASP A 413 20.46 14.30 -3.13
CA ASP A 413 21.28 13.61 -4.14
C ASP A 413 22.74 13.44 -3.71
N ASP A 414 23.06 13.74 -2.46
CA ASP A 414 24.39 13.53 -1.90
C ASP A 414 24.47 12.17 -1.19
N LEU A 415 25.60 11.48 -1.36
CA LEU A 415 25.81 10.13 -0.83
C LEU A 415 26.97 10.10 0.16
N VAL A 416 26.72 9.63 1.39
CA VAL A 416 27.75 9.36 2.38
C VAL A 416 28.02 7.87 2.44
N VAL A 417 29.30 7.48 2.37
CA VAL A 417 29.76 6.10 2.42
C VAL A 417 30.79 5.93 3.53
N ARG A 418 30.55 5.00 4.44
CA ARG A 418 31.50 4.55 5.46
C ARG A 418 32.14 3.25 4.99
N TRP A 419 33.47 3.26 4.85
CA TRP A 419 34.24 2.14 4.32
C TRP A 419 34.75 1.18 5.42
N SER A 420 35.13 -0.04 5.04
CA SER A 420 35.58 -1.07 6.00
C SER A 420 36.84 -0.70 6.79
N ASP A 421 37.66 0.23 6.30
CA ASP A 421 38.86 0.75 6.98
C ASP A 421 38.60 2.00 7.84
N GLY A 422 37.34 2.42 7.94
CA GLY A 422 36.91 3.60 8.69
C GLY A 422 37.04 4.92 7.94
N GLU A 423 37.41 4.92 6.65
CA GLU A 423 37.24 6.12 5.82
C GLU A 423 35.75 6.50 5.74
N LEU A 424 35.46 7.80 5.74
CA LEU A 424 34.13 8.35 5.43
C LEU A 424 34.26 9.26 4.21
N THR A 425 33.45 9.00 3.19
CA THR A 425 33.46 9.75 1.93
C THR A 425 32.08 10.30 1.63
N LEU A 426 32.02 11.56 1.24
CA LEU A 426 30.83 12.24 0.73
C LEU A 426 30.97 12.40 -0.79
N TYR A 427 29.96 11.98 -1.55
CA TYR A 427 29.82 12.23 -2.98
C TYR A 427 28.69 13.22 -3.22
N GLN A 428 29.02 14.47 -3.55
CA GLN A 428 28.01 15.52 -3.72
C GLN A 428 27.41 15.58 -5.13
N ASN A 429 26.11 15.76 -5.26
CA ASN A 429 25.35 15.79 -6.53
C ASN A 429 25.52 14.46 -7.30
N THR A 430 25.34 13.35 -6.59
CA THR A 430 25.33 12.02 -7.21
C THR A 430 24.08 11.89 -8.07
N GLY A 431 24.23 11.29 -9.24
CA GLY A 431 23.09 11.01 -10.10
C GLY A 431 23.43 9.81 -10.94
N THR A 432 23.41 10.01 -12.25
CA THR A 432 23.78 8.93 -13.16
C THR A 432 25.27 8.59 -13.25
N SER A 433 26.08 9.31 -12.47
CA SER A 433 27.47 9.05 -12.13
C SER A 433 27.68 9.50 -10.69
N LEU A 434 28.74 9.03 -10.03
CA LEU A 434 29.12 9.57 -8.72
C LEU A 434 29.41 11.07 -8.83
N GLY A 435 28.98 11.78 -7.79
CA GLY A 435 29.19 13.20 -7.65
C GLY A 435 30.63 13.59 -7.30
N LYS A 436 30.82 14.84 -6.87
CA LYS A 436 32.11 15.34 -6.38
C LYS A 436 32.51 14.60 -5.11
N GLU A 437 33.62 13.86 -5.17
CA GLU A 437 34.19 13.13 -4.03
C GLU A 437 34.86 14.08 -3.02
N ILE A 438 34.53 13.91 -1.75
CA ILE A 438 35.15 14.56 -0.60
C ILE A 438 35.49 13.48 0.42
N LYS A 439 36.79 13.31 0.70
CA LYS A 439 37.26 12.45 1.79
C LYS A 439 37.09 13.19 3.10
N VAL A 440 36.05 12.82 3.82
CA VAL A 440 35.59 13.50 5.03
C VAL A 440 36.44 13.09 6.23
N VAL A 441 36.66 11.78 6.36
CA VAL A 441 37.47 11.18 7.42
C VAL A 441 38.44 10.21 6.77
N ASN A 442 39.74 10.34 7.06
CA ASN A 442 40.76 9.39 6.59
C ASN A 442 40.62 8.03 7.30
N PRO A 443 41.11 6.92 6.71
CA PRO A 443 41.08 5.60 7.33
C PRO A 443 41.60 5.63 8.78
N ASN A 444 40.80 5.11 9.71
CA ASN A 444 41.13 5.11 11.13
C ASN A 444 40.29 4.08 11.90
N LYS A 445 40.80 3.65 13.06
CA LYS A 445 40.14 2.62 13.88
C LYS A 445 38.82 3.08 14.51
N GLN A 446 38.69 4.35 14.91
CA GLN A 446 37.50 4.84 15.58
C GLN A 446 36.27 4.68 14.69
N TRP A 447 36.34 5.12 13.44
CA TRP A 447 35.24 5.04 12.49
C TRP A 447 34.92 3.61 12.01
N THR A 448 35.83 2.63 12.24
CA THR A 448 35.45 1.21 12.08
C THR A 448 34.42 0.72 13.11
N HIS A 449 34.10 1.53 14.12
CA HIS A 449 33.05 1.28 15.11
C HIS A 449 31.72 1.97 14.79
N ALA A 450 31.64 2.86 13.79
CA ALA A 450 30.37 3.37 13.30
C ALA A 450 29.67 2.25 12.51
N VAL A 451 28.58 1.70 13.03
CA VAL A 451 27.96 0.48 12.44
C VAL A 451 26.74 0.79 11.57
N GLU A 452 26.03 1.88 11.83
CA GLU A 452 24.93 2.36 10.99
C GLU A 452 24.96 3.89 10.95
N ILE A 453 24.50 4.46 9.83
CA ILE A 453 24.42 5.91 9.62
C ILE A 453 23.06 6.30 9.05
N GLY A 454 22.57 7.46 9.45
CA GLY A 454 21.33 8.07 8.96
C GLY A 454 21.54 9.55 8.67
N SER A 455 20.56 10.17 8.03
CA SER A 455 20.62 11.56 7.56
C SER A 455 19.29 12.26 7.85
N GLY A 456 19.33 13.57 8.04
CA GLY A 456 18.13 14.39 8.28
C GLY A 456 18.51 15.83 8.63
N ASP A 457 17.55 16.71 8.83
CA ASP A 457 17.77 18.11 9.18
C ASP A 457 17.29 18.38 10.61
N TYR A 458 18.08 17.91 11.59
CA TYR A 458 17.72 17.98 13.01
C TYR A 458 18.05 19.34 13.62
N THR A 459 19.03 20.05 13.06
CA THR A 459 19.42 21.38 13.50
C THR A 459 18.75 22.52 12.72
N GLN A 460 17.96 22.19 11.69
CA GLN A 460 17.10 23.11 10.92
C GLN A 460 17.90 24.23 10.24
N ASN A 461 19.08 23.88 9.73
CA ASN A 461 19.91 24.71 8.87
C ASN A 461 19.94 24.09 7.46
N ASP A 462 20.22 24.88 6.42
CA ASP A 462 20.05 24.46 5.01
C ASP A 462 20.90 23.22 4.58
N THR A 463 21.70 22.63 5.47
CA THR A 463 22.55 21.45 5.24
C THR A 463 22.14 20.34 6.20
N TRP A 464 21.87 19.15 5.69
CA TRP A 464 21.51 18.01 6.53
C TRP A 464 22.67 17.58 7.45
N ASP A 465 22.25 16.99 8.56
CA ASP A 465 23.09 16.42 9.61
C ASP A 465 23.28 14.91 9.39
N LEU A 466 24.35 14.37 9.95
CA LEU A 466 24.67 12.94 9.93
C LEU A 466 24.45 12.32 11.30
N VAL A 467 23.60 11.30 11.38
CA VAL A 467 23.41 10.48 12.58
C VAL A 467 24.29 9.25 12.49
N VAL A 468 25.03 8.95 13.56
CA VAL A 468 25.92 7.78 13.64
C VAL A 468 25.57 6.95 14.86
N ARG A 469 25.29 5.65 14.65
CA ARG A 469 25.17 4.66 15.72
C ARG A 469 26.46 3.85 15.82
N TRP A 470 27.09 3.89 16.99
CA TRP A 470 28.38 3.26 17.27
C TRP A 470 28.22 1.85 17.82
N SER A 471 29.26 1.03 17.70
CA SER A 471 29.21 -0.39 18.09
C SER A 471 28.89 -0.62 19.57
N ASP A 472 29.17 0.35 20.45
CA ASP A 472 28.87 0.34 21.90
C ASP A 472 27.51 0.99 22.25
N GLY A 473 26.70 1.28 21.24
CA GLY A 473 25.38 1.88 21.40
C GLY A 473 25.40 3.40 21.61
N GLU A 474 26.56 4.06 21.59
CA GLU A 474 26.58 5.53 21.49
C GLU A 474 25.80 5.96 20.24
N LEU A 475 25.06 7.07 20.36
CA LEU A 475 24.33 7.70 19.26
C LEU A 475 24.72 9.17 19.19
N THR A 476 25.24 9.58 18.04
CA THR A 476 25.84 10.89 17.84
C THR A 476 25.25 11.55 16.61
N LEU A 477 24.87 12.82 16.73
CA LEU A 477 24.53 13.69 15.63
C LEU A 477 25.74 14.58 15.31
N TYR A 478 26.12 14.62 14.03
CA TYR A 478 27.06 15.60 13.49
C TYR A 478 26.28 16.64 12.69
N ASP A 479 26.20 17.87 13.22
CA ASP A 479 25.42 18.94 12.60
C ASP A 479 26.15 19.64 11.44
N ASP A 480 25.41 20.27 10.53
CA ASP A 480 25.97 21.03 9.40
C ASP A 480 27.00 20.22 8.57
N PHE A 481 26.67 18.95 8.30
CA PHE A 481 27.62 17.99 7.73
C PHE A 481 27.92 18.30 6.25
N THR A 482 28.98 19.05 6.00
CA THR A 482 29.39 19.49 4.65
C THR A 482 30.56 18.69 4.07
N GLY A 483 31.13 17.76 4.85
CA GLY A 483 32.25 16.92 4.44
C GLY A 483 33.63 17.60 4.40
N THR A 484 33.73 18.92 4.55
CA THR A 484 35.03 19.62 4.71
C THR A 484 35.35 19.82 6.19
N GLY A 485 36.29 19.01 6.70
CA GLY A 485 36.64 18.96 8.11
C GLY A 485 37.09 20.30 8.68
N ASP A 486 36.35 20.76 9.69
CA ASP A 486 36.78 21.54 10.88
C ASP A 486 35.57 22.22 11.59
N THR A 487 34.34 22.13 11.05
CA THR A 487 33.20 22.96 11.53
C THR A 487 31.91 22.22 11.90
N TRP A 488 31.83 20.89 11.83
CA TRP A 488 30.61 20.18 12.27
C TRP A 488 30.57 20.10 13.79
N GLY A 489 29.45 20.48 14.38
CA GLY A 489 29.15 20.28 15.79
C GLY A 489 28.87 18.80 16.06
N GLU A 490 29.40 18.30 17.18
CA GLU A 490 29.16 16.93 17.63
C GLU A 490 28.21 16.96 18.84
N HIS A 491 27.06 16.32 18.69
CA HIS A 491 26.06 16.18 19.76
C HIS A 491 25.86 14.71 20.11
N LYS A 492 26.31 14.33 21.31
CA LYS A 492 26.08 12.97 21.84
C LYS A 492 24.66 12.85 22.38
N TRP A 493 23.74 12.39 21.53
CA TRP A 493 22.35 12.11 21.93
C TRP A 493 22.25 10.98 22.95
N LYS A 494 23.10 9.96 22.84
CA LYS A 494 23.24 8.87 23.81
C LYS A 494 24.73 8.61 24.03
N ALA A 495 25.15 8.53 25.29
CA ALA A 495 26.42 7.89 25.67
C ALA A 495 26.36 6.38 25.35
N PRO A 496 27.47 5.61 25.47
CA PRO A 496 27.46 4.16 25.30
C PRO A 496 26.29 3.50 26.07
N ASN A 497 25.57 2.61 25.39
CA ASN A 497 24.24 2.18 25.81
C ASN A 497 23.89 0.78 25.30
N ASP A 498 23.80 -0.18 26.24
CA ASP A 498 23.49 -1.58 25.95
C ASP A 498 22.20 -1.79 25.14
N LEU A 499 21.16 -0.98 25.35
CA LEU A 499 19.91 -1.10 24.57
C LEU A 499 20.16 -0.72 23.11
N TRP A 500 20.90 0.36 22.86
CA TRP A 500 21.22 0.83 21.51
C TRP A 500 22.21 -0.07 20.79
N GLU A 501 22.87 -1.00 21.48
CA GLU A 501 23.59 -2.08 20.81
C GLU A 501 22.68 -2.96 19.95
N HIS A 502 21.40 -3.05 20.33
CA HIS A 502 20.36 -3.81 19.65
C HIS A 502 19.61 -3.04 18.56
N ALA A 503 19.91 -1.75 18.34
CA ALA A 503 19.43 -0.99 17.20
C ALA A 503 20.16 -1.49 15.94
N MET A 504 19.41 -2.15 15.04
CA MET A 504 19.96 -2.87 13.89
C MET A 504 20.02 -2.00 12.64
N LEU A 505 19.04 -1.12 12.43
CA LEU A 505 18.96 -0.22 11.29
C LEU A 505 18.43 1.13 11.77
N ILE A 506 18.98 2.21 11.21
CA ILE A 506 18.49 3.57 11.42
C ILE A 506 18.34 4.28 10.08
N THR A 507 17.34 5.15 9.97
CA THR A 507 17.23 6.10 8.85
C THR A 507 16.48 7.33 9.35
N GLY A 508 16.92 8.51 8.93
CA GLY A 508 16.20 9.75 9.25
C GLY A 508 15.26 10.15 8.12
N GLY A 509 14.30 11.01 8.40
CA GLY A 509 13.30 11.45 7.42
C GLY A 509 12.24 12.36 8.01
N ASP A 510 11.28 12.73 7.18
CA ASP A 510 10.14 13.57 7.54
C ASP A 510 8.87 12.72 7.69
N PHE A 511 8.54 12.31 8.91
CA PHE A 511 7.40 11.45 9.20
C PHE A 511 6.32 12.14 10.06
N SER A 512 6.66 13.25 10.73
CA SER A 512 5.85 13.92 11.75
C SER A 512 5.26 15.26 11.27
N ASP A 513 4.49 15.95 12.12
CA ASP A 513 3.69 17.13 11.71
C ASP A 513 4.54 18.41 11.63
N ASN A 514 5.66 18.38 10.91
CA ASN A 514 6.59 19.50 10.78
C ASN A 514 7.29 19.48 9.39
N PRO A 515 7.90 20.59 8.94
CA PRO A 515 8.44 20.68 7.57
C PRO A 515 9.88 20.17 7.43
N TRP A 516 10.43 19.54 8.48
CA TRP A 516 11.84 19.15 8.57
C TRP A 516 11.96 17.63 8.62
N PRO A 517 12.94 17.05 7.92
CA PRO A 517 13.30 15.64 8.08
C PRO A 517 14.09 15.41 9.37
N ASP A 518 13.46 15.68 10.52
CA ASP A 518 14.06 15.61 11.87
C ASP A 518 13.58 14.40 12.69
N ASP A 519 13.02 13.40 12.03
CA ASP A 519 12.57 12.16 12.66
C ASP A 519 13.53 10.99 12.34
N THR A 520 13.60 9.98 13.22
CA THR A 520 14.44 8.79 13.03
C THR A 520 13.64 7.50 13.20
N LEU A 521 13.64 6.65 12.19
CA LEU A 521 13.19 5.26 12.29
C LEU A 521 14.31 4.37 12.83
N VAL A 522 13.95 3.48 13.76
CA VAL A 522 14.86 2.49 14.34
C VAL A 522 14.22 1.12 14.30
N ARG A 523 14.88 0.15 13.66
CA ARG A 523 14.50 -1.26 13.71
C ARG A 523 15.39 -2.00 14.71
N TRP A 524 14.76 -2.67 15.67
CA TRP A 524 15.44 -3.33 16.79
C TRP A 524 15.63 -4.82 16.56
N SER A 525 16.60 -5.41 17.25
CA SER A 525 16.99 -6.83 17.08
C SER A 525 15.84 -7.83 17.35
N ASP A 526 14.88 -7.47 18.19
CA ASP A 526 13.68 -8.26 18.50
C ASP A 526 12.51 -8.03 17.53
N GLY A 527 12.68 -7.17 16.52
CA GLY A 527 11.66 -6.87 15.53
C GLY A 527 10.77 -5.69 15.90
N GLU A 528 10.98 -5.02 17.03
CA GLU A 528 10.37 -3.71 17.27
C GLU A 528 10.77 -2.72 16.16
N LEU A 529 9.83 -1.84 15.81
CA LEU A 529 10.06 -0.69 14.97
C LEU A 529 9.59 0.54 15.74
N SER A 530 10.51 1.46 16.01
CA SER A 530 10.24 2.72 16.69
C SER A 530 10.46 3.90 15.73
N LEU A 531 9.60 4.91 15.83
CA LEU A 531 9.80 6.20 15.21
C LEU A 531 10.06 7.24 16.31
N TYR A 532 11.23 7.84 16.30
CA TYR A 532 11.56 8.97 17.15
C TYR A 532 11.24 10.26 16.39
N THR A 533 10.32 11.07 16.90
CA THR A 533 9.86 12.29 16.22
C THR A 533 10.41 13.57 16.85
N GLU A 534 10.54 14.62 16.05
CA GLU A 534 10.96 15.98 16.49
C GLU A 534 12.35 15.96 17.15
N GLY A 535 13.30 15.26 16.53
CA GLY A 535 14.70 15.25 16.94
C GLY A 535 15.35 16.62 16.77
N ASN A 536 16.42 16.87 17.53
CA ASN A 536 17.18 18.12 17.44
C ASN A 536 18.59 17.96 18.02
N GLY A 537 19.40 19.01 18.02
CA GLY A 537 20.76 18.97 18.60
C GLY A 537 20.84 18.42 20.04
N SER A 538 19.77 18.50 20.85
CA SER A 538 19.78 17.95 22.21
C SER A 538 19.42 16.47 22.33
N GLY A 539 18.82 15.86 21.30
CA GLY A 539 18.40 14.45 21.35
C GLY A 539 17.61 13.99 20.11
N ILE A 540 17.53 12.67 19.94
CA ILE A 540 16.82 12.01 18.83
C ILE A 540 15.29 12.27 18.80
N GLY A 541 14.72 12.86 19.84
CA GLY A 541 13.30 13.18 19.90
C GLY A 541 12.46 12.17 20.70
N LYS A 542 11.15 12.20 20.47
CA LYS A 542 10.14 11.44 21.23
C LYS A 542 9.86 10.10 20.56
N GLU A 543 9.97 9.02 21.32
CA GLU A 543 9.69 7.67 20.83
C GLU A 543 8.19 7.39 20.64
N ASN A 544 7.86 6.79 19.49
CA ASN A 544 6.56 6.23 19.14
C ASN A 544 6.78 4.78 18.64
N ALA A 545 6.33 3.80 19.43
CA ALA A 545 6.43 2.39 19.04
C ALA A 545 5.41 2.08 17.93
N LEU A 546 5.91 1.85 16.71
CA LEU A 546 5.09 1.53 15.53
C LEU A 546 4.72 0.04 15.48
N VAL A 547 5.67 -0.82 15.84
CA VAL A 547 5.51 -2.28 15.93
C VAL A 547 6.14 -2.74 17.23
N LYS A 548 5.39 -3.51 18.04
CA LYS A 548 5.84 -4.01 19.34
C LYS A 548 6.45 -5.42 19.23
N PRO A 549 7.41 -5.79 20.10
CA PRO A 549 8.10 -7.10 20.09
C PRO A 549 7.21 -8.35 20.09
#